data_AF-K9QDW5-F1
#
_entry.id   AF-K9QDW5-F1
#
_cell.length_a   1.000
_cell.length_b   1.000
_cell.length_c   1.000
_cell.angle_alpha   90.00
_cell.angle_beta   90.00
_cell.angle_gamma   90.00
#
_symmetry.space_group_name_H-M   'P 1'
#
loop_
_entity.id
_entity.type
_entity.pdbx_description
1 polymer ?
#
loop_
_entity_poly.entity_id
_entity_poly.type
_entity_poly.pdbx_seq_one_letter_code
_entity_poly.pdbx_strand_id
1 'polypeptide(L)'
;MVEQQKQDPEIPYLTRIQVLVAMAVTAILLWTVAKVWLRFGNVFLFKWEWHEIDFFWGLGVGLIITSLSGLAYRLWPAYRQSADYYLELVLRPLAWPDLIWLGLLPGLSEELLFRGVMLPALGLDHVAVIVSSLCFGVLHLSGSQQWPYVIWATVIGLILGYSALLSGNLLVPIVAHIMTNWVSSYFWKIQQR
;
A
#
# COMPACT_ATOMS: atom_id res chain seq x y z
N MET A 1 -1.21 -35.54 -24.48
CA MET A 1 -1.11 -34.07 -24.32
C MET A 1 -1.56 -33.81 -22.88
N VAL A 2 -0.63 -33.59 -21.96
CA VAL A 2 -0.98 -33.35 -20.55
C VAL A 2 -1.55 -31.94 -20.48
N GLU A 3 -2.87 -31.86 -20.28
CA GLU A 3 -3.57 -30.63 -19.99
C GLU A 3 -2.96 -30.10 -18.68
N GLN A 4 -2.12 -29.07 -18.78
CA GLN A 4 -1.65 -28.32 -17.61
C GLN A 4 -2.89 -27.68 -16.99
N GLN A 5 -3.48 -28.40 -16.04
CA GLN A 5 -4.49 -27.87 -15.15
C GLN A 5 -3.82 -26.67 -14.46
N LYS A 6 -4.14 -25.45 -14.91
CA LYS A 6 -3.86 -24.23 -14.17
C LYS A 6 -4.64 -24.36 -12.87
N GLN A 7 -4.05 -25.02 -11.88
CA GLN A 7 -4.54 -24.96 -10.51
C GLN A 7 -4.40 -23.50 -10.10
N ASP A 8 -5.53 -22.80 -10.04
CA ASP A 8 -5.58 -21.52 -9.34
C ASP A 8 -4.98 -21.77 -7.94
N PRO A 9 -4.04 -20.91 -7.49
CA PRO A 9 -3.42 -21.10 -6.19
C PRO A 9 -4.51 -21.14 -5.12
N GLU A 10 -4.55 -22.22 -4.34
CA GLU A 10 -5.48 -22.34 -3.21
C GLU A 10 -5.24 -21.16 -2.26
N ILE A 11 -6.24 -20.30 -2.09
CA ILE A 11 -6.15 -19.15 -1.19
C ILE A 11 -6.17 -19.69 0.23
N PRO A 12 -5.12 -19.48 1.04
CA PRO A 12 -5.09 -19.96 2.41
C PRO A 12 -6.21 -19.29 3.21
N TYR A 13 -7.02 -20.09 3.91
CA TYR A 13 -8.14 -19.57 4.69
C TYR A 13 -7.63 -18.97 6.02
N LEU A 14 -7.49 -17.65 6.06
CA LEU A 14 -7.11 -16.93 7.28
C LEU A 14 -8.34 -16.58 8.12
N THR A 15 -8.18 -16.66 9.44
CA THR A 15 -9.19 -16.16 10.38
C THR A 15 -9.11 -14.64 10.50
N ARG A 16 -10.21 -13.99 10.90
CA ARG A 16 -10.28 -12.55 11.20
C ARG A 16 -9.15 -12.09 12.12
N ILE A 17 -8.89 -12.85 13.18
CA ILE A 17 -7.84 -12.55 14.17
C ILE A 17 -6.46 -12.63 13.52
N GLN A 18 -6.18 -13.66 12.71
CA GLN A 18 -4.89 -13.79 12.03
C GLN A 18 -4.61 -12.59 11.12
N VAL A 19 -5.60 -12.14 10.34
CA VAL A 19 -5.43 -10.96 9.47
C VAL A 19 -5.18 -9.69 10.30
N LEU A 20 -5.99 -9.44 11.33
CA LEU A 20 -5.82 -8.27 12.20
C LEU A 20 -4.45 -8.27 12.91
N VAL A 21 -4.04 -9.42 13.45
CA VAL A 21 -2.73 -9.58 14.11
C VAL A 21 -1.60 -9.41 13.10
N ALA A 22 -1.70 -9.98 11.91
CA ALA A 22 -0.69 -9.82 10.87
C ALA A 22 -0.54 -8.34 10.47
N MET A 23 -1.63 -7.61 10.25
CA MET A 23 -1.57 -6.17 9.95
C MET A 23 -0.93 -5.38 11.10
N ALA A 24 -1.30 -5.66 12.35
CA ALA A 24 -0.75 -4.97 13.51
C ALA A 24 0.75 -5.26 13.70
N VAL A 25 1.17 -6.52 13.58
CA VAL A 25 2.57 -6.94 13.68
C VAL A 25 3.40 -6.32 12.57
N THR A 26 2.91 -6.36 11.32
CA THR A 26 3.60 -5.72 10.19
C THR A 26 3.74 -4.22 10.42
N ALA A 27 2.68 -3.53 10.86
CA ALA A 27 2.76 -2.09 11.12
C ALA A 27 3.79 -1.75 12.23
N ILE A 28 3.82 -2.53 13.31
CA ILE A 28 4.80 -2.38 14.40
C ILE A 28 6.22 -2.66 13.89
N LEU A 29 6.39 -3.70 13.07
CA LEU A 29 7.68 -4.05 12.49
C LEU A 29 8.22 -2.92 11.59
N LEU A 30 7.39 -2.41 10.68
CA LEU A 30 7.78 -1.32 9.78
C LEU A 30 8.10 -0.04 10.56
N TRP A 31 7.29 0.29 11.58
CA TRP A 31 7.58 1.41 12.49
C TRP A 31 8.91 1.22 13.23
N THR A 32 9.19 0.00 13.71
CA THR A 32 10.44 -0.34 14.41
C THR A 32 11.63 -0.18 13.47
N VAL A 33 11.54 -0.68 12.24
CA VAL A 33 12.57 -0.51 11.21
C VAL A 33 12.79 0.97 10.92
N ALA A 34 11.73 1.76 10.76
CA ALA A 34 11.83 3.21 10.55
C ALA A 34 12.56 3.91 11.72
N LYS A 35 12.23 3.56 12.96
CA LYS A 35 12.88 4.12 14.17
C LYS A 35 14.35 3.73 14.29
N VAL A 36 14.68 2.47 14.02
CA VAL A 36 16.07 1.98 14.02
C VAL A 36 16.87 2.70 12.93
N TRP A 37 16.31 2.84 11.73
CA TRP A 37 16.97 3.55 10.64
C TRP A 37 17.19 5.03 10.98
N LEU A 38 16.18 5.73 11.54
CA LEU A 38 16.36 7.11 12.01
C LEU A 38 17.46 7.23 13.08
N ARG A 39 17.56 6.24 13.98
CA ARG A 39 18.55 6.25 15.07
C ARG A 39 19.99 6.05 14.58
N PHE A 40 20.21 5.14 13.63
CA PHE A 40 21.56 4.73 13.22
C PHE A 40 21.99 5.26 11.85
N GLY A 41 21.05 5.64 10.99
CA GLY A 41 21.33 6.08 9.62
C GLY A 41 21.66 7.57 9.47
N ASN A 42 21.60 8.35 10.56
CA ASN A 42 21.79 9.81 10.52
C ASN A 42 20.89 10.50 9.47
N VAL A 43 19.64 10.04 9.37
CA VAL A 43 18.63 10.54 8.44
C VAL A 43 17.59 11.36 9.21
N PHE A 44 17.06 12.42 8.61
CA PHE A 44 15.94 13.15 9.16
C PHE A 44 14.60 12.53 8.75
N LEU A 45 13.61 12.62 9.63
CA LEU A 45 12.24 12.28 9.29
C LEU A 45 11.69 13.33 8.33
N PHE A 46 11.13 12.90 7.20
CA PHE A 46 10.45 13.78 6.26
C PHE A 46 9.34 14.57 6.97
N LYS A 47 9.18 15.83 6.58
CA LYS A 47 8.31 16.77 7.27
C LYS A 47 6.88 16.25 7.36
N TRP A 48 6.32 16.25 8.57
CA TRP A 48 4.91 15.98 8.83
C TRP A 48 4.33 17.21 9.52
N GLU A 49 3.50 17.96 8.80
CA GLU A 49 2.72 19.06 9.39
C GLU A 49 1.24 18.92 9.03
N TRP A 50 0.38 19.29 9.96
CA TRP A 50 -1.05 19.36 9.68
C TRP A 50 -1.38 20.66 8.95
N HIS A 51 -1.66 20.55 7.65
CA HIS A 51 -2.19 21.63 6.83
C HIS A 51 -3.43 21.13 6.10
N GLU A 52 -4.52 21.90 6.17
CA GLU A 52 -5.80 21.49 5.55
C GLU A 52 -5.68 21.30 4.03
N ILE A 53 -4.88 22.14 3.37
CA ILE A 53 -4.62 22.04 1.93
C ILE A 53 -3.96 20.70 1.58
N ASP A 54 -3.00 20.23 2.38
CA ASP A 54 -2.29 18.97 2.17
C ASP A 54 -3.20 17.77 2.44
N PHE A 55 -4.14 17.89 3.38
CA PHE A 55 -5.18 16.89 3.58
C PHE A 55 -6.05 16.73 2.32
N PHE A 56 -6.57 17.82 1.76
CA PHE A 56 -7.38 17.77 0.54
C PHE A 56 -6.57 17.34 -0.69
N TRP A 57 -5.30 17.71 -0.76
CA TRP A 57 -4.39 17.22 -1.79
C TRP A 57 -4.21 15.70 -1.68
N GLY A 58 -3.99 15.18 -0.47
CA GLY A 58 -3.95 13.75 -0.21
C GLY A 58 -5.23 13.03 -0.65
N LEU A 59 -6.40 13.59 -0.38
CA LEU A 59 -7.67 13.06 -0.89
C LEU A 59 -7.72 13.05 -2.43
N GLY A 60 -7.27 14.14 -3.07
CA GLY A 60 -7.18 14.22 -4.53
C GLY A 60 -6.27 13.14 -5.12
N VAL A 61 -5.09 12.93 -4.53
CA VAL A 61 -4.15 11.87 -4.93
C VAL A 61 -4.77 10.48 -4.69
N GLY A 62 -5.44 10.27 -3.56
CA GLY A 62 -6.14 9.01 -3.27
C GLY A 62 -7.25 8.67 -4.28
N LEU A 63 -7.99 9.68 -4.76
CA LEU A 63 -8.98 9.52 -5.83
C LEU A 63 -8.33 9.15 -7.16
N ILE A 64 -7.20 9.79 -7.50
CA ILE A 64 -6.43 9.48 -8.71
C ILE A 64 -5.95 8.03 -8.65
N ILE A 65 -5.31 7.62 -7.55
CA ILE A 65 -4.83 6.24 -7.36
C ILE A 65 -5.97 5.24 -7.48
N THR A 66 -7.12 5.51 -6.83
CA THR A 66 -8.30 4.65 -6.89
C THR A 66 -8.83 4.52 -8.32
N SER A 67 -8.93 5.64 -9.05
CA SER A 67 -9.42 5.66 -10.44
C SER A 67 -8.47 4.90 -11.37
N LEU A 68 -7.17 5.13 -11.24
CA LEU A 68 -6.14 4.40 -11.98
C LEU A 68 -6.16 2.91 -11.65
N SER A 69 -6.34 2.55 -10.38
CA SER A 69 -6.44 1.15 -9.95
C SER A 69 -7.68 0.47 -10.52
N GLY A 70 -8.81 1.19 -10.58
CA GLY A 70 -10.03 0.72 -11.25
C GLY A 70 -9.85 0.54 -12.77
N LEU A 71 -9.10 1.44 -13.42
CA LEU A 71 -8.76 1.31 -14.84
C LEU A 71 -7.82 0.12 -15.09
N ALA A 72 -6.76 -0.02 -14.29
CA ALA A 72 -5.86 -1.16 -14.35
C ALA A 72 -6.60 -2.48 -14.12
N TYR A 73 -7.51 -2.52 -13.14
CA TYR A 73 -8.36 -3.67 -12.87
C TYR A 73 -9.23 -4.03 -14.09
N ARG A 74 -9.75 -3.04 -14.82
CA ARG A 74 -10.58 -3.27 -16.03
C ARG A 74 -9.76 -3.72 -17.23
N LEU A 75 -8.57 -3.15 -17.44
CA LEU A 75 -7.79 -3.33 -18.66
C LEU A 75 -6.72 -4.42 -18.58
N TRP A 76 -6.27 -4.79 -17.37
CA TRP A 76 -5.17 -5.71 -17.17
C TRP A 76 -5.60 -6.97 -16.41
N PRO A 77 -5.95 -8.07 -17.12
CA PRO A 77 -6.47 -9.29 -16.49
C PRO A 77 -5.52 -9.93 -15.47
N ALA A 78 -4.20 -9.89 -15.69
CA ALA A 78 -3.24 -10.45 -14.75
C ALA A 78 -3.20 -9.66 -13.43
N TYR A 79 -3.26 -8.32 -13.49
CA TYR A 79 -3.41 -7.50 -12.29
C TYR A 79 -4.75 -7.74 -11.59
N ARG A 80 -5.85 -7.86 -12.35
CA ARG A 80 -7.16 -8.21 -11.79
C ARG A 80 -7.08 -9.49 -10.95
N GLN A 81 -6.57 -10.57 -11.53
CA GLN A 81 -6.43 -11.85 -10.83
C GLN A 81 -5.59 -11.72 -9.55
N SER A 82 -4.49 -10.96 -9.60
CA SER A 82 -3.66 -10.76 -8.42
C SER A 82 -4.29 -9.87 -7.35
N ALA A 83 -5.00 -8.83 -7.76
CA ALA A 83 -5.75 -7.97 -6.86
C ALA A 83 -6.89 -8.75 -6.19
N ASP A 84 -7.62 -9.59 -6.94
CA ASP A 84 -8.68 -10.44 -6.39
C ASP A 84 -8.13 -11.43 -5.37
N TYR A 85 -7.00 -12.08 -5.66
CA TYR A 85 -6.32 -12.95 -4.70
C TYR A 85 -5.98 -12.22 -3.39
N TYR A 86 -5.38 -11.03 -3.49
CA TYR A 86 -5.00 -10.24 -2.32
C TYR A 86 -6.23 -9.75 -1.53
N LEU A 87 -7.22 -9.19 -2.22
CA LEU A 87 -8.43 -8.65 -1.62
C LEU A 87 -9.26 -9.77 -0.97
N GLU A 88 -9.37 -10.94 -1.60
CA GLU A 88 -10.04 -12.11 -1.01
C GLU A 88 -9.32 -12.57 0.27
N LEU A 89 -7.99 -12.72 0.23
CA LEU A 89 -7.19 -13.15 1.37
C LEU A 89 -7.32 -12.21 2.57
N VAL A 90 -7.27 -10.89 2.33
CA VAL A 90 -7.27 -9.88 3.39
C VAL A 90 -8.69 -9.49 3.81
N LEU A 91 -9.59 -9.24 2.86
CA LEU A 91 -10.90 -8.68 3.17
C LEU A 91 -11.94 -9.73 3.53
N ARG A 92 -11.92 -10.94 2.95
CA ARG A 92 -12.96 -11.95 3.22
C ARG A 92 -13.13 -12.20 4.73
N PRO A 93 -12.06 -12.37 5.54
CA PRO A 93 -12.19 -12.63 6.99
C PRO A 93 -12.58 -11.40 7.82
N LEU A 94 -12.40 -10.18 7.30
CA LEU A 94 -12.62 -8.93 8.04
C LEU A 94 -14.09 -8.52 8.09
N ALA A 95 -14.52 -7.95 9.21
CA ALA A 95 -15.81 -7.31 9.38
C ALA A 95 -15.75 -5.84 8.92
N TRP A 96 -16.92 -5.23 8.68
CA TRP A 96 -17.02 -3.83 8.26
C TRP A 96 -16.25 -2.83 9.16
N PRO A 97 -16.32 -2.92 10.50
CA PRO A 97 -15.56 -2.02 11.36
C PRO A 97 -14.04 -2.18 11.24
N ASP A 98 -13.55 -3.33 10.78
CA ASP A 98 -12.10 -3.59 10.69
C ASP A 98 -11.44 -2.83 9.53
N LEU A 99 -12.23 -2.37 8.55
CA LEU A 99 -11.71 -1.63 7.41
C LEU A 99 -11.01 -0.33 7.83
N ILE A 100 -11.38 0.24 8.99
CA ILE A 100 -10.68 1.39 9.56
C ILE A 100 -9.19 1.07 9.76
N TRP A 101 -8.88 -0.09 10.33
CA TRP A 101 -7.53 -0.54 10.61
C TRP A 101 -6.76 -0.90 9.34
N LEU A 102 -7.44 -1.47 8.36
CA LEU A 102 -6.85 -1.76 7.05
C LEU A 102 -6.36 -0.50 6.32
N GLY A 103 -7.03 0.63 6.50
CA GLY A 103 -6.52 1.90 5.97
C GLY A 103 -5.41 2.48 6.84
N LEU A 104 -5.67 2.63 8.15
CA LEU A 104 -4.79 3.35 9.06
C LEU A 104 -3.43 2.67 9.27
N LEU A 105 -3.40 1.36 9.51
CA LEU A 105 -2.17 0.66 9.88
C LEU A 105 -1.12 0.69 8.77
N PRO A 106 -1.39 0.20 7.53
CA PRO A 106 -0.43 0.30 6.44
C PRO A 106 -0.22 1.76 6.01
N GLY A 107 -1.28 2.56 5.87
CA GLY A 107 -1.16 3.95 5.42
C GLY A 107 -0.29 4.84 6.32
N LEU A 108 -0.22 4.55 7.62
CA LEU A 108 0.70 5.23 8.54
C LEU A 108 2.08 4.58 8.56
N SER A 109 2.16 3.27 8.75
CA SER A 109 3.44 2.58 8.98
C SER A 109 4.30 2.45 7.73
N GLU A 110 3.69 2.19 6.58
CA GLU A 110 4.41 2.09 5.30
C GLU A 110 4.86 3.47 4.84
N GLU A 111 3.99 4.49 4.86
CA GLU A 111 4.41 5.83 4.44
C GLU A 111 5.46 6.42 5.37
N LEU A 112 5.39 6.16 6.68
CA LEU A 112 6.46 6.52 7.61
C LEU A 112 7.80 5.89 7.21
N LEU A 113 7.82 4.59 6.88
CA LEU A 113 9.06 3.92 6.50
C LEU A 113 9.56 4.39 5.12
N PHE A 114 8.72 4.30 4.09
CA PHE A 114 9.13 4.50 2.72
C PHE A 114 9.31 5.98 2.36
N ARG A 115 8.38 6.86 2.79
CA ARG A 115 8.40 8.28 2.40
C ARG A 115 8.97 9.14 3.53
N GLY A 116 8.69 8.76 4.78
CA GLY A 116 9.20 9.43 5.97
C GLY A 116 10.69 9.20 6.20
N VAL A 117 11.22 8.01 5.91
CA VAL A 117 12.61 7.65 6.27
C VAL A 117 13.45 7.25 5.06
N MET A 118 13.00 6.28 4.26
CA MET A 118 13.79 5.76 3.14
C MET A 118 13.99 6.81 2.04
N LEU A 119 12.94 7.55 1.67
CA LEU A 119 13.02 8.61 0.66
C LEU A 119 14.07 9.69 1.02
N PRO A 120 14.09 10.29 2.24
CA PRO A 120 15.18 11.18 2.64
C PRO A 120 16.53 10.50 2.79
N ALA A 121 16.57 9.24 3.26
CA ALA A 121 17.83 8.48 3.36
C ALA A 121 18.52 8.29 2.01
N LEU A 122 17.73 8.19 0.94
CA LEU A 122 18.21 7.98 -0.43
C LEU A 122 18.45 9.29 -1.19
N GLY A 123 18.19 10.46 -0.59
CA GLY A 123 18.60 11.76 -1.15
C GLY A 123 17.47 12.65 -1.68
N LEU A 124 16.19 12.30 -1.48
CA LEU A 124 15.03 13.10 -1.93
C LEU A 124 14.98 13.42 -3.43
N ASP A 125 15.58 12.59 -4.27
CA ASP A 125 15.60 12.77 -5.71
C ASP A 125 14.76 11.72 -6.45
N HIS A 126 14.79 11.77 -7.79
CA HIS A 126 14.08 10.81 -8.63
C HIS A 126 14.54 9.37 -8.42
N VAL A 127 15.82 9.15 -8.10
CA VAL A 127 16.36 7.82 -7.85
C VAL A 127 15.81 7.29 -6.53
N ALA A 128 15.76 8.12 -5.49
CA ALA A 128 15.16 7.81 -4.20
C ALA A 128 13.68 7.43 -4.34
N VAL A 129 12.91 8.15 -5.15
CA VAL A 129 11.50 7.80 -5.45
C VAL A 129 11.41 6.44 -6.13
N ILE A 130 12.22 6.18 -7.15
CA ILE A 130 12.18 4.91 -7.89
C ILE A 130 12.54 3.74 -6.96
N VAL A 131 13.64 3.84 -6.21
CA VAL A 131 14.12 2.78 -5.33
C VAL A 131 13.13 2.52 -4.19
N SER A 132 12.66 3.55 -3.50
CA SER A 132 11.67 3.38 -2.43
C SER A 132 10.35 2.78 -2.94
N SER A 133 9.94 3.12 -4.16
CA SER A 133 8.73 2.57 -4.79
C SER A 133 8.89 1.12 -5.21
N LEU A 134 10.08 0.72 -5.69
CA LEU A 134 10.39 -0.68 -5.97
C LEU A 134 10.37 -1.51 -4.68
N CYS A 135 10.99 -1.02 -3.60
CA CYS A 135 10.93 -1.69 -2.30
C CYS A 135 9.49 -1.81 -1.78
N PHE A 136 8.69 -0.75 -1.93
CA PHE A 136 7.26 -0.76 -1.62
C PHE A 136 6.51 -1.82 -2.43
N GLY A 137 6.73 -1.89 -3.75
CA GLY A 137 6.12 -2.91 -4.60
C GLY A 137 6.50 -4.33 -4.18
N VAL A 138 7.80 -4.57 -3.92
CA VAL A 138 8.30 -5.90 -3.51
C VAL A 138 7.71 -6.34 -2.17
N LEU A 139 7.45 -5.41 -1.24
CA LEU A 139 6.78 -5.71 0.03
C LEU A 139 5.40 -6.37 -0.18
N HIS A 140 4.73 -6.08 -1.30
CA HIS A 140 3.40 -6.59 -1.62
C HIS A 140 3.42 -7.95 -2.34
N LEU A 141 4.59 -8.58 -2.48
CA LEU A 141 4.68 -9.91 -3.07
C LEU A 141 4.12 -10.98 -2.11
N SER A 142 2.91 -11.47 -2.40
CA SER A 142 2.21 -12.49 -1.60
C SER A 142 2.27 -13.90 -2.20
N GLY A 143 3.01 -14.09 -3.29
CA GLY A 143 3.23 -15.37 -3.97
C GLY A 143 3.86 -15.16 -5.35
N SER A 144 4.48 -16.21 -5.92
CA SER A 144 5.20 -16.11 -7.20
C SER A 144 4.33 -15.66 -8.38
N GLN A 145 3.02 -15.95 -8.32
CA GLN A 145 2.05 -15.54 -9.34
C GLN A 145 1.56 -14.10 -9.18
N GLN A 146 1.89 -13.43 -8.05
CA GLN A 146 1.36 -12.11 -7.69
C GLN A 146 2.26 -10.94 -8.12
N TRP A 147 3.19 -11.18 -9.04
CA TRP A 147 4.05 -10.13 -9.62
C TRP A 147 3.29 -8.98 -10.30
N PRO A 148 2.09 -9.16 -10.94
CA PRO A 148 1.35 -8.02 -11.49
C PRO A 148 0.95 -7.02 -10.41
N TYR A 149 0.60 -7.51 -9.22
CA TYR A 149 0.29 -6.68 -8.07
C TYR A 149 1.53 -5.93 -7.55
N VAL A 150 2.71 -6.56 -7.55
CA VAL A 150 4.00 -5.90 -7.24
C VAL A 150 4.29 -4.74 -8.18
N ILE A 151 4.08 -4.92 -9.48
CA ILE A 151 4.26 -3.83 -10.47
C ILE A 151 3.27 -2.70 -10.18
N TRP A 152 2.00 -3.02 -9.97
CA TRP A 152 1.00 -2.00 -9.71
C TRP A 152 1.27 -1.25 -8.39
N ALA A 153 1.63 -1.97 -7.32
CA ALA A 153 2.05 -1.38 -6.05
C ALA A 153 3.31 -0.51 -6.21
N THR A 154 4.24 -0.87 -7.10
CA THR A 154 5.38 0.00 -7.46
C THR A 154 4.89 1.30 -8.09
N VAL A 155 3.93 1.26 -9.02
CA VAL A 155 3.34 2.45 -9.64
C VAL A 155 2.64 3.33 -8.61
N ILE A 156 1.84 2.74 -7.72
CA ILE A 156 1.25 3.47 -6.58
C ILE A 156 2.35 4.11 -5.74
N GLY A 157 3.42 3.35 -5.47
CA GLY A 157 4.56 3.83 -4.72
C GLY A 157 5.23 5.06 -5.36
N LEU A 158 5.32 5.10 -6.70
CA LEU A 158 5.84 6.26 -7.43
C LEU A 158 4.93 7.47 -7.24
N ILE A 159 3.61 7.28 -7.33
CA ILE A 159 2.63 8.36 -7.12
C ILE A 159 2.74 8.92 -5.70
N LEU A 160 2.83 8.06 -4.68
CA LEU A 160 3.00 8.47 -3.28
C LEU A 160 4.37 9.13 -3.01
N GLY A 161 5.44 8.62 -3.63
CA GLY A 161 6.77 9.21 -3.53
C GLY A 161 6.83 10.61 -4.14
N TYR A 162 6.27 10.80 -5.34
CA TYR A 162 6.19 12.11 -5.97
C TYR A 162 5.22 13.05 -5.26
N SER A 163 4.10 12.56 -4.71
CA SER A 163 3.21 13.42 -3.93
C SER A 163 3.91 13.97 -2.69
N ALA A 164 4.73 13.16 -2.02
CA ALA A 164 5.57 13.61 -0.90
C ALA A 164 6.59 14.68 -1.31
N LEU A 165 7.31 14.48 -2.43
CA LEU A 165 8.31 15.44 -2.92
C LEU A 165 7.68 16.77 -3.36
N LEU A 166 6.55 16.70 -4.06
CA LEU A 166 5.87 17.89 -4.60
C LEU A 166 5.19 18.72 -3.51
N SER A 167 4.62 18.07 -2.49
CA SER A 167 4.00 18.77 -1.36
C SER A 167 5.01 19.20 -0.30
N GLY A 168 6.16 18.52 -0.20
CA GLY A 168 7.08 18.68 0.92
C GLY A 168 6.47 18.24 2.26
N ASN A 169 5.40 17.44 2.24
CA ASN A 169 4.69 17.01 3.44
C ASN A 169 4.23 15.55 3.36
N LEU A 170 4.59 14.76 4.38
CA LEU A 170 4.22 13.36 4.54
C LEU A 170 2.71 13.14 4.74
N LEU A 171 1.97 14.17 5.16
CA LEU A 171 0.51 14.08 5.29
C LEU A 171 -0.17 13.70 3.97
N VAL A 172 0.31 14.22 2.85
CA VAL A 172 -0.28 13.98 1.51
C VAL A 172 -0.28 12.48 1.14
N PRO A 173 0.87 11.78 1.10
CA PRO A 173 0.87 10.35 0.80
C PRO A 173 0.17 9.50 1.86
N ILE A 174 0.22 9.87 3.16
CA ILE A 174 -0.51 9.16 4.23
C ILE A 174 -2.01 9.17 3.95
N VAL A 175 -2.59 10.36 3.73
CA VAL A 175 -4.03 10.50 3.48
C VAL A 175 -4.42 9.79 2.19
N ALA A 176 -3.61 9.93 1.13
CA ALA A 176 -3.86 9.26 -0.14
C ALA A 176 -3.91 7.73 0.02
N HIS A 177 -2.93 7.15 0.72
CA HIS A 177 -2.84 5.70 0.93
C HIS A 177 -4.02 5.20 1.79
N ILE A 178 -4.31 5.84 2.93
CA ILE A 178 -5.46 5.49 3.78
C ILE A 178 -6.76 5.52 2.97
N MET A 179 -6.97 6.59 2.20
CA MET A 179 -8.15 6.75 1.36
C MET A 179 -8.27 5.64 0.32
N THR A 180 -7.19 5.34 -0.42
CA THR A 180 -7.20 4.29 -1.43
C THR A 180 -7.59 2.93 -0.83
N ASN A 181 -7.03 2.58 0.33
CA ASN A 181 -7.34 1.30 0.99
C ASN A 181 -8.79 1.25 1.47
N TRP A 182 -9.31 2.32 2.05
CA TRP A 182 -10.72 2.40 2.46
C TRP A 182 -11.68 2.31 1.29
N VAL A 183 -11.44 3.07 0.22
CA VAL A 183 -12.33 3.08 -0.94
C VAL A 183 -12.32 1.72 -1.65
N SER A 184 -11.13 1.15 -1.89
CA SER A 184 -11.00 -0.18 -2.50
C SER A 184 -11.69 -1.26 -1.67
N SER A 185 -11.43 -1.30 -0.36
CA SER A 185 -12.01 -2.31 0.52
C SER A 185 -13.53 -2.18 0.69
N TYR A 186 -14.04 -0.96 0.76
CA TYR A 186 -15.47 -0.68 0.80
C TYR A 186 -16.16 -1.18 -0.47
N PHE A 187 -15.65 -0.83 -1.65
CA PHE A 187 -16.23 -1.28 -2.92
C PHE A 187 -16.19 -2.79 -3.09
N TRP A 188 -15.11 -3.43 -2.68
CA TRP A 188 -14.99 -4.88 -2.72
C TRP A 188 -16.02 -5.56 -1.79
N LYS A 189 -16.17 -5.07 -0.55
CA LYS A 189 -17.14 -5.62 0.42
C LYS A 189 -18.59 -5.45 0.00
N ILE A 190 -18.93 -4.41 -0.78
CA ILE A 190 -20.28 -4.26 -1.36
C ILE A 190 -20.54 -5.29 -2.45
N GLN A 191 -19.56 -5.54 -3.32
CA GLN A 191 -19.72 -6.42 -4.49
C GLN A 191 -19.82 -7.92 -4.12
N GLN A 192 -19.35 -8.30 -2.93
CA GLN A 192 -19.39 -9.67 -2.42
C GLN A 192 -20.68 -10.00 -1.63
N ARG A 193 -21.67 -9.10 -1.61
CA ARG A 193 -23.01 -9.37 -1.10
C ARG A 193 -23.92 -9.84 -2.23
#